data_AF-A0A353BXI0-F1
#
_entry.id   AF-A0A353BXI0-F1
#
_cell.length_a   1.000
_cell.length_b   1.000
_cell.length_c   1.000
_cell.angle_alpha   90.00
_cell.angle_beta   90.00
_cell.angle_gamma   90.00
#
_symmetry.space_group_name_H-M   'P 1'
#
loop_
_entity.id
_entity.type
_entity.pdbx_description
1 polymer ?
#
loop_
_entity_poly.entity_id
_entity_poly.type
_entity_poly.pdbx_seq_one_letter_code
_entity_poly.pdbx_strand_id
1 'polypeptide(L)'
;MDMKDMPETFPYIIQPGDTIRDLAELYDAKVATIFEINPGIETDQLVIGQVISMPGPPPSARKPGFDNRRRAKLERRRRAELERRRRAEQDRKRREELERR
;
A
#
# COMPACT_ATOMS: atom_id res chain seq x y z
N MET A 1 -12.79 -26.98 -15.49
CA MET A 1 -11.79 -26.04 -14.95
C MET A 1 -10.58 -26.88 -14.58
N ASP A 2 -9.61 -26.91 -15.48
CA ASP A 2 -8.38 -27.67 -15.34
C ASP A 2 -7.55 -27.15 -14.16
N MET A 3 -7.11 -28.03 -13.27
CA MET A 3 -6.33 -27.70 -12.05
C MET A 3 -4.94 -27.11 -12.34
N LYS A 4 -4.57 -26.93 -13.62
CA LYS A 4 -3.25 -26.47 -14.07
C LYS A 4 -3.15 -24.94 -14.18
N ASP A 5 -4.28 -24.23 -14.13
CA ASP A 5 -4.34 -22.77 -14.31
C ASP A 5 -4.74 -22.01 -13.02
N MET A 6 -4.82 -22.68 -11.87
CA MET A 6 -5.05 -21.95 -10.62
C MET A 6 -3.80 -21.13 -10.31
N PRO A 7 -3.92 -19.79 -10.17
CA PRO A 7 -2.76 -18.98 -9.87
C PRO A 7 -2.16 -19.49 -8.56
N GLU A 8 -0.85 -19.74 -8.56
CA GLU A 8 -0.12 -19.94 -7.31
C GLU A 8 -0.47 -18.78 -6.38
N THR A 9 -0.60 -19.06 -5.08
CA THR A 9 -0.83 -18.01 -4.08
C THR A 9 0.23 -18.10 -3.00
N PHE A 10 0.47 -16.97 -2.34
CA PHE A 10 1.31 -16.92 -1.15
C PHE A 10 0.65 -16.08 -0.05
N PRO A 11 0.91 -16.40 1.23
CA PRO A 11 0.39 -15.63 2.34
C PRO A 11 1.09 -14.28 2.45
N TYR A 12 0.31 -13.23 2.69
CA TYR A 12 0.80 -11.87 2.88
C TYR A 12 0.16 -11.25 4.13
N ILE A 13 0.97 -10.63 4.98
CA ILE A 13 0.51 -9.97 6.21
C ILE A 13 0.31 -8.48 5.92
N ILE A 14 -0.93 -8.00 6.05
CA ILE A 14 -1.27 -6.58 5.88
C ILE A 14 -0.42 -5.70 6.79
N GLN A 15 0.23 -4.69 6.20
CA GLN A 15 1.05 -3.72 6.89
C GLN A 15 0.35 -2.36 6.99
N PRO A 16 0.74 -1.50 7.95
CA PRO A 16 0.22 -0.14 8.03
C PRO A 16 0.40 0.63 6.71
N GLY A 17 -0.70 1.19 6.20
CA GLY A 17 -0.71 1.98 4.97
C GLY A 17 -0.82 1.18 3.68
N ASP A 18 -0.96 -0.15 3.76
CA ASP A 18 -1.33 -0.97 2.61
C ASP A 18 -2.75 -0.65 2.15
N THR A 19 -2.97 -0.78 0.84
CA THR A 19 -4.30 -0.81 0.23
C THR A 19 -4.34 -1.98 -0.74
N ILE A 20 -5.52 -2.58 -0.99
CA ILE A 20 -5.64 -3.66 -1.99
C ILE A 20 -5.15 -3.19 -3.36
N ARG A 21 -5.43 -1.93 -3.73
CA ARG A 21 -4.95 -1.35 -4.99
C ARG A 21 -3.42 -1.31 -5.06
N ASP A 22 -2.76 -0.86 -3.99
CA ASP A 22 -1.29 -0.77 -3.97
C ASP A 22 -0.65 -2.17 -3.98
N LEU A 23 -1.26 -3.14 -3.32
CA LEU A 23 -0.81 -4.53 -3.35
C LEU A 23 -1.03 -5.16 -4.73
N ALA A 24 -2.18 -4.92 -5.36
CA ALA A 24 -2.47 -5.36 -6.72
C ALA A 24 -1.42 -4.84 -7.72
N GLU A 25 -1.15 -3.54 -7.69
CA GLU A 25 -0.13 -2.91 -8.53
C GLU A 25 1.26 -3.51 -8.26
N LEU A 26 1.60 -3.70 -6.99
CA LEU A 26 2.91 -4.19 -6.60
C LEU A 26 3.16 -5.62 -7.08
N TYR A 27 2.17 -6.50 -6.93
CA TYR A 27 2.26 -7.92 -7.26
C TYR A 27 1.85 -8.26 -8.69
N ASP A 28 1.52 -7.25 -9.52
CA ASP A 28 1.01 -7.42 -10.88
C ASP A 28 -0.27 -8.28 -10.92
N ALA A 29 -1.19 -7.96 -10.02
CA ALA A 29 -2.44 -8.67 -9.82
C ALA A 29 -3.65 -7.77 -10.10
N LYS A 30 -4.80 -8.38 -10.39
CA LYS A 30 -6.08 -7.66 -10.46
C LYS A 30 -6.67 -7.54 -9.06
N VAL A 31 -7.19 -6.35 -8.74
CA VAL A 31 -7.90 -6.10 -7.48
C VAL A 31 -9.06 -7.09 -7.27
N ALA A 32 -9.85 -7.35 -8.32
CA ALA A 32 -10.95 -8.31 -8.27
C ALA A 32 -10.48 -9.72 -7.89
N THR A 33 -9.36 -10.19 -8.46
CA THR A 33 -8.79 -11.51 -8.14
C THR A 33 -8.36 -11.61 -6.69
N ILE A 34 -7.84 -10.53 -6.09
CA ILE A 34 -7.50 -10.53 -4.66
C ILE A 34 -8.76 -10.66 -3.81
N PHE A 35 -9.87 -10.02 -4.16
CA PHE A 35 -11.14 -10.19 -3.44
C PHE A 35 -11.75 -11.57 -3.61
N GLU A 36 -11.71 -12.12 -4.83
CA GLU A 36 -12.22 -13.46 -5.14
C GLU A 36 -11.55 -14.55 -4.29
N ILE A 37 -10.24 -14.47 -4.08
CA ILE A 37 -9.48 -15.46 -3.31
C ILE A 37 -9.43 -15.17 -1.79
N ASN A 38 -10.01 -14.04 -1.35
CA ASN A 38 -10.08 -13.66 0.07
C ASN A 38 -11.52 -13.29 0.47
N PRO A 39 -12.43 -14.28 0.55
CA PRO A 39 -13.79 -14.02 0.98
C PRO A 39 -13.81 -13.41 2.39
N GLY A 40 -14.54 -12.31 2.57
CA GLY A 40 -14.66 -11.59 3.84
C GLY A 40 -13.68 -10.44 4.03
N ILE A 41 -12.81 -10.13 3.05
CA ILE A 41 -12.10 -8.84 3.03
C ILE A 41 -13.02 -7.78 2.44
N GLU A 42 -13.28 -6.71 3.20
CA GLU A 42 -13.94 -5.52 2.69
C GLU A 42 -12.91 -4.46 2.28
N THR A 43 -13.18 -3.73 1.19
CA THR A 43 -12.30 -2.73 0.57
C THR A 43 -11.83 -1.65 1.54
N ASP A 44 -12.70 -1.26 2.48
CA ASP A 44 -12.46 -0.15 3.40
C ASP A 44 -11.98 -0.60 4.80
N GLN A 45 -11.81 -1.91 5.01
CA GLN A 45 -11.50 -2.48 6.33
C GLN A 45 -10.34 -3.47 6.28
N LEU A 46 -9.19 -3.06 5.72
CA LEU A 46 -7.97 -3.85 5.89
C LEU A 46 -7.50 -3.80 7.35
N VAL A 47 -7.44 -4.96 7.98
CA VAL A 47 -6.95 -5.08 9.36
C VAL A 47 -5.45 -5.31 9.33
N ILE A 48 -4.69 -4.42 9.98
CA ILE A 48 -3.23 -4.57 10.12
C ILE A 48 -2.92 -5.89 10.84
N GLY A 49 -1.99 -6.67 10.30
CA GLY A 49 -1.65 -8.00 10.82
C GLY A 49 -2.55 -9.13 10.29
N GLN A 50 -3.62 -8.81 9.55
CA GLN A 50 -4.42 -9.83 8.85
C GLN A 50 -3.57 -10.52 7.79
N VAL A 51 -3.69 -11.86 7.72
CA VAL A 51 -3.09 -12.66 6.66
C VAL A 51 -4.08 -12.79 5.52
N ILE A 52 -3.62 -12.49 4.30
CA ILE A 52 -4.40 -12.60 3.06
C ILE A 52 -3.64 -13.44 2.04
N SER A 53 -4.36 -14.08 1.14
CA SER A 53 -3.80 -14.78 -0.01
C SER A 53 -3.53 -13.79 -1.13
N MET A 54 -2.32 -13.79 -1.66
CA MET A 54 -1.93 -12.96 -2.80
C MET A 54 -1.65 -13.84 -4.02
N PRO A 55 -2.16 -13.49 -5.22
CA PRO A 55 -1.92 -14.29 -6.41
C PRO A 55 -0.50 -14.08 -6.96
N GLY A 56 0.04 -15.13 -7.57
CA GLY A 56 1.36 -15.22 -8.17
C GLY A 56 2.39 -15.92 -7.27
N PRO A 57 3.64 -16.03 -7.75
CA PRO A 57 4.71 -16.67 -6.99
C PRO A 57 5.14 -15.80 -5.80
N PRO A 58 5.65 -16.43 -4.71
CA PRO A 58 6.09 -15.73 -3.52
C PRO A 58 7.19 -14.71 -3.82
N PRO A 59 7.34 -13.66 -2.99
CA PRO A 59 8.33 -12.60 -3.20
C PRO A 59 9.76 -13.12 -3.35
N SER A 60 10.12 -14.21 -2.67
CA SER A 60 11.44 -14.86 -2.75
C SER A 60 11.76 -15.42 -4.15
N ALA A 61 10.74 -15.69 -4.97
CA ALA A 61 10.89 -16.10 -6.36
C ALA A 61 10.90 -14.91 -7.35
N ARG A 62 10.61 -13.69 -6.87
CA ARG A 62 10.65 -12.47 -7.69
C ARG A 62 12.04 -11.81 -7.61
N LYS A 63 12.41 -11.09 -8.68
CA LYS A 63 13.74 -10.46 -8.85
C LYS A 63 14.10 -9.53 -7.66
N PRO A 64 15.40 -9.41 -7.31
CA PRO A 64 15.87 -8.46 -6.31
C PRO A 64 15.39 -7.03 -6.64
N GLY A 65 14.80 -6.33 -5.66
CA GLY A 65 14.31 -4.94 -5.84
C GLY A 65 12.80 -4.73 -5.64
N PHE A 66 12.04 -5.81 -5.42
CA PHE A 66 10.62 -5.73 -5.07
C PHE A 66 10.36 -4.90 -3.80
N ASP A 67 11.15 -5.15 -2.75
CA ASP A 67 11.08 -4.43 -1.47
C ASP A 67 11.46 -2.95 -1.59
N ASN A 68 12.34 -2.62 -2.55
CA ASN A 68 12.79 -1.25 -2.78
C ASN A 68 11.67 -0.36 -3.32
N ARG A 69 10.75 -0.90 -4.16
CA ARG A 69 9.61 -0.12 -4.68
C ARG A 69 8.63 0.28 -3.57
N ARG A 70 8.35 -0.62 -2.62
CA ARG A 70 7.50 -0.31 -1.46
C ARG A 70 8.13 0.76 -0.57
N ARG A 71 9.41 0.60 -0.23
CA ARG A 71 10.16 1.58 0.59
C ARG A 71 10.17 2.97 -0.05
N ALA A 72 10.44 3.05 -1.36
CA ALA A 72 10.44 4.32 -2.07
C ALA A 72 9.06 4.99 -2.11
N LYS A 73 7.97 4.24 -2.34
CA LYS A 73 6.59 4.78 -2.33
C LYS A 73 6.22 5.33 -0.96
N LEU A 74 6.53 4.60 0.11
CA LEU A 74 6.30 5.04 1.49
C LEU A 74 7.10 6.31 1.82
N GLU A 75 8.38 6.34 1.45
CA GLU A 75 9.23 7.50 1.70
C GLU A 75 8.73 8.74 0.95
N ARG A 76 8.29 8.60 -0.31
CA ARG A 76 7.68 9.70 -1.08
C ARG A 76 6.42 10.24 -0.42
N ARG A 77 5.53 9.36 0.08
CA ARG A 77 4.32 9.79 0.81
C ARG A 77 4.69 10.53 2.10
N ARG A 78 5.62 10.00 2.90
CA ARG A 78 6.08 10.63 4.15
C ARG A 78 6.72 12.00 3.91
N ARG A 79 7.55 12.14 2.87
CA ARG A 79 8.16 13.43 2.50
C ARG A 79 7.11 14.46 2.07
N ALA A 80 6.15 14.07 1.25
CA ALA A 80 5.07 14.95 0.80
C ALA A 80 4.17 15.42 1.97
N GLU A 81 3.89 14.54 2.93
CA GLU A 81 3.12 14.90 4.13
C GLU A 81 3.87 15.89 5.02
N LEU A 82 5.17 15.65 5.26
CA LEU A 82 6.01 16.58 6.02
C LEU A 82 6.06 17.97 5.37
N GLU A 83 6.20 18.02 4.05
CA GLU A 83 6.21 19.27 3.31
C GLU A 83 4.87 20.02 3.43
N ARG A 84 3.75 19.29 3.30
CA ARG A 84 2.41 19.87 3.51
C ARG A 84 2.25 20.46 4.91
N ARG A 85 2.67 19.72 5.96
CA ARG A 85 2.62 20.21 7.34
C ARG A 85 3.50 21.45 7.52
N ARG A 86 4.71 21.44 6.94
CA ARG A 86 5.66 22.57 7.00
C ARG A 86 5.09 23.82 6.31
N ARG A 87 4.48 23.67 5.12
CA ARG A 87 3.82 24.79 4.42
C ARG A 87 2.68 25.38 5.24
N ALA A 88 1.80 24.53 5.78
CA ALA A 88 0.69 24.97 6.62
C ALA A 88 1.17 25.73 7.88
N GLU A 89 2.26 25.27 8.51
CA GLU A 89 2.84 25.96 9.66
C GLU A 89 3.46 27.31 9.28
N GLN A 90 4.17 27.40 8.16
CA GLN A 90 4.70 28.66 7.65
C GLN A 90 3.58 29.66 7.33
N ASP A 91 2.50 29.20 6.69
CA ASP A 91 1.34 30.04 6.38
C ASP A 91 0.65 30.54 7.66
N ARG A 92 0.52 29.66 8.67
CA ARG A 92 -0.03 30.06 9.99
C ARG A 92 0.84 31.12 10.66
N LYS A 93 2.16 30.90 10.73
CA LYS A 93 3.11 31.85 11.32
C LYS A 93 3.08 33.20 10.59
N ARG A 94 3.00 33.17 9.25
CA ARG A 94 2.92 34.39 8.43
C ARG A 94 1.64 35.17 8.68
N ARG A 95 0.50 34.49 8.89
CA ARG A 95 -0.76 35.14 9.27
C ARG A 95 -0.67 35.77 10.66
N GLU A 96 -0.15 35.05 11.64
CA GLU A 96 0.04 35.56 13.01
C GLU A 96 0.99 36.78 13.05
N GLU A 97 2.04 36.80 12.22
CA GLU A 97 2.95 37.95 12.12
C GLU A 97 2.29 39.18 11.50
N LEU A 98 1.43 38.99 10.49
CA LEU A 98 0.67 40.08 9.88
C LEU A 98 -0.36 40.67 10.84
N GLU A 99 -0.97 39.88 11.71
CA GLU A 99 -1.91 40.36 12.74
C GLU A 99 -1.23 41.10 13.91
N ARG A 100 0.08 40.89 14.11
CA ARG A 100 0.87 41.58 15.16
C ARG A 100 1.43 42.93 14.72
N ARG A 101 1.23 43.33 13.47
CA ARG A 101 1.66 44.62 12.89
C ARG A 101 0.50 45.59 12.82
#